data_AF-A0A4R6T1I1-F1
#
_entry.id   AF-A0A4R6T1I1-F1
#
_cell.length_a   1.000
_cell.length_b   1.000
_cell.length_c   1.000
_cell.angle_alpha   90.00
_cell.angle_beta   90.00
_cell.angle_gamma   90.00
#
_symmetry.space_group_name_H-M   'P 1'
#
loop_
_entity.id
_entity.type
_entity.pdbx_description
1 polymer ?
#
loop_
_entity_poly.entity_id
_entity_poly.type
_entity_poly.pdbx_seq_one_letter_code
_entity_poly.pdbx_strand_id
1 'polypeptide(L)'
;MDFPTSHIDLSNVEAISRGDPQRMKKYILQFQELIPERLLLLKEALQTKNRVQIRQITHKMIPQLQFFGVREISVPISRLEYEYMSMSMEELEGIVSHIISTLERALDEVSKILKERFD
;
A
#
# COMPACT_ATOMS: atom_id res chain seq x y z
N MET A 1 -15.84 1.75 13.96
CA MET A 1 -15.96 0.28 14.06
C MET A 1 -14.53 -0.23 14.26
N ASP A 2 -14.21 -1.00 15.31
CA ASP A 2 -12.81 -1.41 15.53
C ASP A 2 -12.44 -2.59 14.61
N PHE A 3 -11.46 -2.37 13.72
CA PHE A 3 -10.83 -3.42 12.93
C PHE A 3 -9.50 -3.76 13.61
N PRO A 4 -9.26 -5.00 14.05
CA PRO A 4 -7.96 -5.39 14.58
C PRO A 4 -6.98 -5.54 13.41
N THR A 5 -6.48 -4.43 12.90
CA THR A 5 -5.55 -4.35 11.79
C THR A 5 -4.21 -3.84 12.29
N SER A 6 -3.13 -4.47 11.82
CA SER A 6 -1.76 -4.11 12.20
C SER A 6 -1.09 -3.22 11.17
N HIS A 7 -1.54 -3.32 9.91
CA HIS A 7 -0.90 -2.68 8.75
C HIS A 7 -1.80 -1.66 8.03
N ILE A 8 -3.12 -1.74 8.21
CA ILE A 8 -4.08 -0.80 7.59
C ILE A 8 -4.87 -0.02 8.67
N ASP A 9 -5.29 1.19 8.35
CA ASP A 9 -6.21 1.99 9.17
C ASP A 9 -7.39 2.45 8.30
N LEU A 10 -8.51 1.75 8.45
CA LEU A 10 -9.73 2.02 7.67
C LEU A 10 -10.54 3.20 8.20
N SER A 11 -10.07 3.97 9.19
CA SER A 11 -10.81 5.12 9.73
C SER A 11 -11.21 6.13 8.65
N ASN A 12 -10.32 6.35 7.67
CA ASN A 12 -10.59 7.21 6.51
C ASN A 12 -11.70 6.63 5.62
N VAL A 13 -11.66 5.32 5.38
CA VAL A 13 -12.67 4.61 4.60
C VAL A 13 -14.01 4.62 5.33
N GLU A 14 -14.03 4.44 6.65
CA GLU A 14 -15.22 4.53 7.49
C GLU A 14 -15.86 5.92 7.41
N ALA A 15 -15.06 6.97 7.59
CA ALA A 15 -15.50 8.35 7.53
C ALA A 15 -16.13 8.71 6.17
N ILE A 16 -15.49 8.30 5.06
CA ILE A 16 -15.98 8.58 3.70
C ILE A 16 -17.20 7.73 3.36
N SER A 17 -17.27 6.50 3.87
CA SER A 17 -18.44 5.63 3.72
C SER A 17 -19.65 6.14 4.52
N ARG A 18 -19.46 7.06 5.48
CA ARG A 18 -20.52 7.58 6.37
C ARG A 18 -21.30 6.46 7.08
N GLY A 19 -20.59 5.38 7.43
CA GLY A 19 -21.17 4.19 8.05
C GLY A 19 -21.97 3.28 7.11
N ASP A 20 -22.05 3.57 5.80
CA ASP A 20 -22.70 2.69 4.81
C ASP A 20 -21.81 1.45 4.53
N PRO A 21 -22.24 0.23 4.92
CA PRO A 21 -21.44 -0.97 4.75
C PRO A 21 -21.18 -1.32 3.27
N GLN A 22 -22.10 -1.00 2.36
CA GLN A 22 -21.93 -1.30 0.94
C GLN A 22 -20.89 -0.38 0.30
N ARG A 23 -20.86 0.90 0.70
CA ARG A 23 -19.79 1.83 0.29
C ARG A 23 -18.45 1.39 0.85
N MET A 24 -18.42 1.00 2.12
CA MET A 24 -17.21 0.47 2.75
C MET A 24 -16.67 -0.74 1.98
N LYS A 25 -17.52 -1.75 1.71
CA LYS A 25 -17.16 -2.94 0.92
C LYS A 25 -16.55 -2.54 -0.43
N LYS A 26 -17.20 -1.60 -1.13
CA LYS A 26 -16.74 -1.13 -2.44
C LYS A 26 -15.33 -0.51 -2.38
N TYR A 27 -15.05 0.34 -1.40
CA TYR A 27 -13.72 0.93 -1.25
C TYR A 27 -12.67 -0.11 -0.89
N ILE A 28 -12.99 -1.04 0.02
CA ILE A 28 -12.08 -2.12 0.41
C ILE A 28 -11.79 -3.04 -0.79
N LEU A 29 -12.77 -3.36 -1.63
CA LEU A 29 -12.57 -4.11 -2.87
C LEU A 29 -11.65 -3.37 -3.86
N GLN A 30 -11.78 -2.04 -3.98
CA GLN A 30 -10.86 -1.25 -4.81
C GLN A 30 -9.39 -1.36 -4.36
N PHE A 31 -9.13 -1.56 -3.07
CA PHE A 31 -7.77 -1.84 -2.59
C PHE A 31 -7.23 -3.15 -3.17
N GLN A 32 -8.03 -4.22 -3.15
CA GLN A 32 -7.65 -5.51 -3.71
C GLN A 32 -7.49 -5.49 -5.23
N GLU A 33 -8.16 -4.59 -5.94
CA GLU A 33 -7.98 -4.44 -7.38
C GLU A 33 -6.71 -3.66 -7.73
N LEU A 34 -6.44 -2.54 -7.03
CA LEU A 34 -5.38 -1.60 -7.40
C LEU A 34 -3.99 -1.98 -6.89
N ILE A 35 -3.88 -2.48 -5.66
CA ILE A 35 -2.58 -2.69 -5.01
C ILE A 35 -1.80 -3.88 -5.60
N PRO A 36 -2.41 -5.02 -5.98
CA PRO A 36 -1.67 -6.13 -6.58
C PRO A 36 -0.99 -5.77 -7.91
N GLU A 37 -1.66 -5.00 -8.77
CA GLU A 37 -1.07 -4.51 -10.03
C GLU A 37 0.17 -3.65 -9.74
N ARG A 38 0.05 -2.72 -8.78
CA ARG A 38 1.16 -1.85 -8.37
C ARG A 38 2.32 -2.64 -7.77
N LEU A 39 2.02 -3.66 -6.96
CA LEU A 39 3.02 -4.56 -6.38
C LEU A 39 3.78 -5.32 -7.46
N LEU A 40 3.09 -5.83 -8.48
CA LEU A 40 3.72 -6.52 -9.60
C LEU A 40 4.70 -5.58 -10.33
N LEU A 41 4.24 -4.39 -10.70
CA LEU A 41 5.09 -3.39 -11.36
C LEU A 41 6.30 -2.99 -10.49
N LEU A 42 6.12 -2.89 -9.17
CA LEU A 42 7.20 -2.54 -8.25
C LEU A 42 8.24 -3.67 -8.15
N LYS A 43 7.80 -4.93 -8.13
CA LYS A 43 8.67 -6.12 -8.16
C LYS A 43 9.46 -6.20 -9.47
N GLU A 44 8.83 -5.94 -10.61
CA GLU A 44 9.50 -5.90 -11.92
C GLU A 44 10.55 -4.77 -12.00
N ALA A 45 10.19 -3.58 -11.52
CA ALA A 45 11.10 -2.44 -11.48
C ALA A 45 12.30 -2.71 -10.56
N LEU A 46 12.08 -3.42 -9.45
CA LEU A 46 13.14 -3.88 -8.55
C LEU A 46 14.08 -4.90 -9.22
N GLN A 47 13.53 -5.92 -9.89
CA GLN A 47 14.30 -6.94 -10.60
C GLN A 47 15.17 -6.34 -11.72
N THR A 48 14.64 -5.34 -12.43
CA THR A 48 15.36 -4.63 -13.49
C THR A 48 16.26 -3.49 -12.98
N LYS A 49 16.31 -3.29 -11.65
CA LYS A 49 17.07 -2.22 -10.98
C LYS A 49 16.74 -0.82 -11.50
N ASN A 50 15.50 -0.62 -11.96
CA ASN A 50 15.05 0.63 -12.57
C ASN A 50 14.59 1.63 -11.51
N ARG A 51 15.55 2.37 -10.95
CA ARG A 51 15.33 3.37 -9.88
C ARG A 51 14.26 4.40 -10.21
N VAL A 52 14.24 4.88 -11.46
CA VAL A 52 13.26 5.88 -11.91
C VAL A 52 11.86 5.31 -11.87
N GLN A 53 11.68 4.09 -12.37
CA GLN A 53 10.39 3.41 -12.38
C GLN A 53 9.92 3.09 -10.95
N ILE A 54 10.82 2.64 -10.07
CA ILE A 54 10.52 2.41 -8.64
C ILE A 54 9.97 3.68 -7.99
N ARG A 55 10.63 4.83 -8.18
CA ARG A 55 10.15 6.12 -7.67
C ARG A 55 8.79 6.50 -8.25
N GLN A 56 8.60 6.35 -9.55
CA GLN A 56 7.34 6.70 -10.20
C GLN A 56 6.17 5.86 -9.70
N ILE A 57 6.39 4.56 -9.48
CA ILE A 57 5.36 3.66 -8.96
C ILE A 57 5.03 4.03 -7.51
N THR A 58 6.04 4.14 -6.65
CA THR A 58 5.85 4.47 -5.22
C THR A 58 5.16 5.83 -5.03
N HIS A 59 5.56 6.87 -5.77
CA HIS A 59 4.91 8.19 -5.76
C HIS A 59 3.41 8.10 -6.08
N LYS A 60 3.05 7.34 -7.12
CA LYS A 60 1.64 7.15 -7.53
C LYS A 60 0.81 6.38 -6.50
N MET A 61 1.45 5.60 -5.63
CA MET A 61 0.75 4.82 -4.61
C MET A 61 0.44 5.62 -3.35
N ILE A 62 1.20 6.68 -3.04
CA ILE A 62 1.03 7.47 -1.81
C ILE A 62 -0.43 7.85 -1.52
N PRO A 63 -1.21 8.41 -2.48
CA PRO A 63 -2.58 8.81 -2.19
C PRO A 63 -3.48 7.62 -1.81
N GLN A 64 -3.24 6.47 -2.43
CA GLN A 64 -3.98 5.24 -2.17
C GLN A 64 -3.63 4.74 -0.75
N LEU A 65 -2.34 4.67 -0.42
CA LEU A 65 -1.87 4.20 0.88
C LEU A 65 -2.34 5.11 2.02
N GLN A 66 -2.38 6.42 1.81
CA GLN A 66 -2.96 7.38 2.76
C GLN A 66 -4.48 7.19 2.91
N PHE A 67 -5.20 6.94 1.81
CA PHE A 67 -6.63 6.69 1.83
C PHE A 67 -6.98 5.43 2.64
N PHE A 68 -6.21 4.35 2.51
CA PHE A 68 -6.41 3.09 3.22
C PHE A 68 -5.65 2.98 4.56
N GLY A 69 -4.93 4.04 4.94
CA GLY A 69 -4.28 4.14 6.24
C GLY A 69 -3.03 3.27 6.42
N VAL A 70 -2.33 2.90 5.35
CA VAL A 70 -1.05 2.16 5.41
C VAL A 70 0.09 3.12 5.75
N ARG A 71 0.11 3.60 7.01
CA ARG A 71 0.97 4.72 7.43
C ARG A 71 2.44 4.33 7.63
N GLU A 72 2.73 3.08 7.96
CA GLU A 72 4.09 2.64 8.33
C GLU A 72 5.11 2.80 7.18
N ILE A 73 4.65 2.71 5.93
CA ILE A 73 5.49 2.86 4.74
C ILE A 73 5.60 4.30 4.22
N SER A 74 4.91 5.26 4.85
CA SER A 74 4.97 6.67 4.43
C SER A 74 6.40 7.24 4.51
N VAL A 75 7.10 6.99 5.62
CA VAL A 75 8.49 7.43 5.81
C VAL A 75 9.45 6.73 4.83
N PRO A 76 9.43 5.38 4.68
CA PRO A 76 10.20 4.70 3.65
C PRO A 76 9.97 5.24 2.22
N ILE A 77 8.72 5.50 1.84
CA ILE A 77 8.39 6.04 0.52
C ILE A 77 8.94 7.46 0.36
N SER A 78 8.73 8.34 1.34
CA SER A 78 9.27 9.70 1.28
C SER A 78 10.79 9.68 1.16
N ARG A 79 11.50 8.87 1.96
CA ARG A 79 12.96 8.72 1.84
C ARG A 79 13.35 8.29 0.43
N LEU A 80 12.66 7.29 -0.14
CA LEU A 80 12.89 6.86 -1.51
C LEU A 80 12.70 8.01 -2.50
N GLU A 81 11.65 8.82 -2.37
CA GLU A 81 11.40 9.94 -3.28
C GLU A 81 12.51 10.98 -3.31
N TYR A 82 13.13 11.26 -2.16
CA TYR A 82 14.19 12.26 -2.03
C TYR A 82 15.58 11.70 -2.37
N GLU A 83 15.86 10.46 -1.99
CA GLU A 83 17.22 9.89 -2.03
C GLU A 83 17.45 8.88 -3.17
N TYR A 84 16.45 8.54 -4.00
CA TYR A 84 16.57 7.44 -4.99
C TYR A 84 17.76 7.54 -5.96
N MET A 85 18.28 8.75 -6.20
CA MET A 85 19.45 8.96 -7.06
C MET A 85 20.78 8.78 -6.31
N SER A 86 20.84 9.13 -5.03
CA SER A 86 22.06 9.13 -4.22
C SER A 86 22.25 7.87 -3.39
N MET A 87 21.17 7.16 -3.02
CA MET A 87 21.26 5.93 -2.23
C MET A 87 21.90 4.79 -3.03
N SER A 88 22.58 3.87 -2.34
CA SER A 88 23.09 2.66 -2.98
C SER A 88 21.95 1.77 -3.49
N MET A 89 22.25 0.86 -4.41
CA MET A 89 21.20 -0.03 -4.93
C MET A 89 20.74 -1.01 -3.86
N GLU A 90 21.64 -1.45 -2.99
CA GLU A 90 21.34 -2.33 -1.85
C GLU A 90 20.37 -1.66 -0.85
N GLU A 91 20.61 -0.39 -0.50
CA GLU A 91 19.70 0.37 0.36
C GLU A 91 18.32 0.54 -0.29
N LEU A 92 18.30 0.84 -1.59
CA LEU A 92 17.07 0.97 -2.35
C LEU A 92 16.30 -0.35 -2.37
N GLU A 93 16.99 -1.47 -2.62
CA GLU A 93 16.41 -2.81 -2.60
C GLU A 93 15.82 -3.14 -1.22
N GLY A 94 16.51 -2.78 -0.14
CA GLY A 94 16.03 -2.94 1.23
C GLY A 94 14.73 -2.16 1.51
N ILE A 95 14.70 -0.88 1.14
CA ILE A 95 13.51 -0.01 1.31
C ILE A 95 12.33 -0.56 0.49
N VAL A 96 12.56 -0.89 -0.78
CA VAL A 96 11.49 -1.38 -1.68
C VAL A 96 10.98 -2.74 -1.22
N SER A 97 11.85 -3.63 -0.77
CA SER A 97 11.46 -4.94 -0.24
C SER A 97 10.60 -4.80 1.02
N HIS A 98 10.94 -3.84 1.89
CA HIS A 98 10.13 -3.53 3.06
C HIS A 98 8.73 -3.00 2.66
N ILE A 99 8.66 -2.08 1.68
CA ILE A 99 7.38 -1.58 1.15
C ILE A 99 6.55 -2.74 0.58
N ILE A 100 7.14 -3.61 -0.24
CA ILE A 100 6.46 -4.76 -0.85
C ILE A 100 5.88 -5.68 0.23
N SER A 101 6.71 -6.11 1.19
CA SER A 101 6.27 -7.04 2.23
C SER A 101 5.15 -6.47 3.11
N THR A 102 5.17 -5.16 3.34
CA THR A 102 4.12 -4.47 4.09
C THR A 102 2.80 -4.45 3.34
N LEU A 103 2.84 -4.14 2.04
CA LEU A 103 1.65 -4.11 1.19
C LEU A 103 1.02 -5.50 1.01
N GLU A 104 1.85 -6.54 0.95
CA GLU A 104 1.36 -7.93 0.94
C GLU A 104 0.60 -8.26 2.22
N ARG A 105 1.11 -7.88 3.39
CA ARG A 105 0.40 -8.05 4.67
C ARG A 105 -0.88 -7.24 4.74
N ALA A 106 -0.86 -6.00 4.23
CA ALA A 106 -2.06 -5.16 4.14
C ALA A 106 -3.14 -5.80 3.24
N LEU A 107 -2.75 -6.42 2.12
CA LEU A 107 -3.65 -7.17 1.26
C LEU A 107 -4.26 -8.40 1.97
N ASP A 108 -3.46 -9.12 2.74
CA ASP A 108 -3.94 -10.25 3.53
C ASP A 108 -4.95 -9.80 4.60
N GLU A 109 -4.68 -8.68 5.29
CA GLU A 109 -5.61 -8.08 6.25
C GLU A 109 -6.93 -7.67 5.58
N VAL A 110 -6.86 -6.97 4.45
CA VAL A 110 -8.05 -6.59 3.67
C VAL A 110 -8.86 -7.81 3.25
N SER A 111 -8.19 -8.88 2.81
CA SER A 111 -8.85 -10.11 2.39
C SER A 111 -9.60 -10.78 3.55
N LYS A 112 -9.02 -10.78 4.76
CA LYS A 112 -9.69 -11.28 5.98
C LYS A 112 -10.90 -10.42 6.34
N ILE A 113 -10.77 -9.09 6.29
CA ILE A 113 -11.87 -8.17 6.60
C ILE A 113 -13.06 -8.42 5.66
N LEU A 114 -12.81 -8.58 4.36
CA LEU A 114 -13.86 -8.86 3.39
C LEU A 114 -14.60 -10.17 3.72
N LYS A 115 -13.84 -11.23 4.00
CA LYS A 115 -14.40 -12.54 4.34
C LYS A 115 -15.16 -12.57 5.66
N GLU A 116 -14.71 -11.83 6.68
CA GLU A 116 -15.31 -11.87 8.01
C GLU A 116 -16.50 -10.92 8.19
N ARG A 117 -16.59 -9.87 7.36
CA ARG A 117 -17.57 -8.78 7.54
C ARG A 117 -18.56 -8.63 6.39
N PHE A 118 -18.23 -9.14 5.20
CA PHE A 118 -18.99 -8.84 3.99
C PHE A 118 -19.35 -10.07 3.15
N ASP A 119 -18.89 -11.25 3.54
CA ASP A 119 -19.28 -12.56 3.01
C ASP A 119 -20.10 -13.32 4.08
#